data_AF-A0A815CGY7-F1
#
_entry.id   AF-A0A815CGY7-F1
#
_cell.length_a   1.000
_cell.length_b   1.000
_cell.length_c   1.000
_cell.angle_alpha   90.00
_cell.angle_beta   90.00
_cell.angle_gamma   90.00
#
_symmetry.space_group_name_H-M   'P 1'
#
loop_
_entity.id
_entity.type
_entity.pdbx_description
1 polymer ?
#
loop_
_entity_poly.entity_id
_entity_poly.type
_entity_poly.pdbx_seq_one_letter_code
_entity_poly.pdbx_strand_id
1 'polypeptide(L)'
;MGVCVSRKIQIDPTLVDEINNIIDSRIIRIPTNYIKEHDRIVSEMEKASPEHYEGLLFSEYPEKNSNEVHKLSLKYVTSEEVKKEISDETYKQIEPKLEEQIKDNNAVVQESTRQAAQKLIEQTVEESVDMISEKIKTDEKPRKQENK
;
A
#
# COMPACT_ATOMS: atom_id res chain seq x y z
N MET A 1 21.34 45.24 5.70
CA MET A 1 20.04 44.59 5.47
C MET A 1 20.31 43.17 5.00
N GLY A 2 20.21 42.20 5.91
CA GLY A 2 20.42 40.79 5.57
C GLY A 2 19.18 40.24 4.89
N VAL A 3 19.27 39.91 3.61
CA VAL A 3 18.21 39.21 2.90
C VAL A 3 18.22 37.76 3.37
N CYS A 4 17.40 37.43 4.38
CA CYS A 4 17.06 36.05 4.69
C CYS A 4 16.25 35.49 3.53
N VAL A 5 16.95 34.92 2.54
CA VAL A 5 16.31 34.10 1.53
C VAL A 5 15.96 32.79 2.22
N SER A 6 14.71 32.67 2.67
CA SER A 6 14.11 31.40 3.06
C SER A 6 14.12 30.49 1.83
N ARG A 7 15.23 29.80 1.57
CA ARG A 7 15.26 28.71 0.59
C ARG A 7 14.26 27.69 1.09
N LYS A 8 13.11 27.60 0.43
CA LYS A 8 12.22 26.46 0.60
C LYS A 8 13.05 25.22 0.29
N ILE A 9 13.20 24.36 1.28
CA ILE A 9 13.81 23.05 1.09
C ILE A 9 12.87 22.30 0.16
N GLN A 10 13.34 22.04 -1.06
CA GLN A 10 12.61 21.27 -2.05
C GLN A 10 13.34 19.95 -2.21
N ILE A 11 12.65 18.86 -1.92
CA ILE A 11 13.05 17.53 -2.35
C ILE A 11 12.90 17.50 -3.87
N ASP A 12 13.88 16.91 -4.54
CA ASP A 12 13.84 16.77 -6.00
C ASP A 12 12.56 16.03 -6.43
N PRO A 13 11.78 16.56 -7.39
CA PRO A 13 10.61 15.88 -7.94
C PRO A 13 10.88 14.44 -8.39
N THR A 14 12.08 14.12 -8.89
CA THR A 14 12.40 12.74 -9.29
C THR A 14 12.46 11.77 -8.10
N LEU A 15 12.88 12.25 -6.93
CA LEU A 15 12.84 11.48 -5.69
C LEU A 15 11.41 11.25 -5.23
N VAL A 16 10.54 12.25 -5.40
CA VAL A 16 9.10 12.12 -5.09
C VAL A 16 8.47 11.03 -5.94
N ASP A 17 8.73 11.03 -7.26
CA ASP A 17 8.22 10.00 -8.16
C ASP A 17 8.74 8.61 -7.81
N GLU A 18 10.00 8.50 -7.39
CA GLU A 18 10.60 7.23 -6.96
C GLU A 18 9.98 6.70 -5.65
N ILE A 19 9.76 7.59 -4.67
CA ILE A 19 9.06 7.28 -3.42
C ILE A 19 7.65 6.72 -3.73
N ASN A 20 6.89 7.43 -4.56
CA ASN A 20 5.55 7.01 -4.98
C ASN A 20 5.58 5.63 -5.64
N ASN A 21 6.49 5.41 -6.59
CA ASN A 21 6.62 4.12 -7.28
C ASN A 21 6.97 2.95 -6.33
N ILE A 22 7.90 3.16 -5.40
CA ILE A 22 8.29 2.13 -4.42
C ILE A 22 7.09 1.76 -3.55
N ILE A 23 6.43 2.78 -2.99
CA ILE A 23 5.30 2.60 -2.06
C ILE A 23 4.12 1.95 -2.78
N ASP A 24 3.70 2.47 -3.94
CA ASP A 24 2.61 1.93 -4.73
C ASP A 24 2.85 0.46 -5.10
N SER A 25 4.08 0.13 -5.55
CA SER A 25 4.42 -1.22 -5.95
C SER A 25 4.27 -2.24 -4.81
N ARG A 26 4.40 -1.80 -3.56
CA ARG A 26 4.34 -2.66 -2.36
C ARG A 26 2.95 -2.72 -1.78
N ILE A 27 2.35 -1.56 -1.53
CA ILE A 27 1.02 -1.47 -0.91
C ILE A 27 -0.06 -2.05 -1.83
N ILE A 28 0.01 -1.82 -3.15
CA ILE A 28 -0.98 -2.37 -4.08
C ILE A 28 -0.82 -3.88 -4.26
N ARG A 29 0.41 -4.39 -4.25
CA ARG A 29 0.67 -5.82 -4.51
C ARG A 29 0.19 -6.72 -3.38
N ILE A 30 0.29 -6.28 -2.13
CA ILE A 30 -0.01 -7.12 -0.96
C ILE A 30 -1.48 -7.61 -0.98
N PRO A 31 -2.51 -6.74 -1.03
CA PRO A 31 -3.90 -7.19 -1.07
C PRO A 31 -4.26 -7.88 -2.38
N THR A 32 -3.76 -7.37 -3.51
CA THR A 32 -4.09 -7.91 -4.83
C THR A 32 -3.63 -9.36 -4.97
N ASN A 33 -2.43 -9.70 -4.49
CA ASN A 33 -1.92 -11.07 -4.54
C ASN A 33 -2.67 -12.00 -3.59
N TYR A 34 -3.01 -11.50 -2.40
CA TYR A 34 -3.75 -12.27 -1.40
C TYR A 34 -5.16 -12.65 -1.89
N ILE A 35 -5.88 -11.69 -2.48
CA ILE A 35 -7.22 -11.94 -3.07
C ILE A 35 -7.11 -12.93 -4.24
N LYS A 36 -6.14 -12.74 -5.15
CA LYS A 36 -5.95 -13.66 -6.29
C LYS A 36 -5.62 -15.09 -5.89
N GLU A 37 -4.76 -15.28 -4.88
CA GLU A 37 -4.44 -16.61 -4.38
C GLU A 37 -5.64 -17.27 -3.68
N HIS A 38 -6.45 -16.50 -2.95
CA HIS A 38 -7.71 -16.99 -2.40
C HIS A 38 -8.66 -17.50 -3.50
N ASP A 39 -8.94 -16.67 -4.51
CA ASP A 39 -9.83 -17.04 -5.62
C ASP A 39 -9.34 -18.28 -6.37
N ARG A 40 -8.03 -18.40 -6.55
CA ARG A 40 -7.39 -19.58 -7.14
C ARG A 40 -7.63 -20.83 -6.30
N ILE A 41 -7.41 -20.75 -4.98
CA ILE A 41 -7.60 -21.90 -4.07
C ILE A 41 -9.07 -22.35 -4.10
N VAL A 42 -10.02 -21.42 -4.00
CA VAL A 42 -11.45 -21.73 -4.06
C VAL A 42 -11.81 -22.43 -5.37
N SER A 43 -11.34 -21.91 -6.51
CA SER A 43 -11.59 -22.52 -7.82
C SER A 43 -11.00 -23.93 -7.97
N GLU A 44 -9.81 -24.18 -7.43
CA GLU A 44 -9.21 -25.52 -7.46
C GLU A 44 -9.94 -26.49 -6.54
N MET A 45 -10.43 -26.04 -5.38
CA MET A 45 -11.24 -26.87 -4.48
C MET A 45 -12.58 -27.28 -5.12
N GLU A 46 -13.25 -26.37 -5.85
CA GLU A 46 -14.47 -26.67 -6.61
C GLU A 46 -14.23 -27.74 -7.70
N LYS A 47 -13.12 -27.65 -8.43
CA LYS A 47 -12.78 -28.62 -9.48
C LYS A 47 -12.45 -30.01 -8.92
N ALA A 48 -11.79 -30.06 -7.75
CA ALA A 48 -11.27 -31.30 -7.20
C ALA A 48 -12.35 -32.23 -6.62
N SER A 49 -13.51 -31.72 -6.23
CA SER A 49 -14.53 -32.56 -5.61
C SER A 49 -15.97 -32.02 -5.72
N PRO A 50 -16.60 -32.05 -6.91
CA PRO A 50 -17.94 -31.51 -7.12
C PRO A 50 -19.04 -32.15 -6.24
N GLU A 51 -18.92 -33.46 -5.98
CA GLU A 51 -19.98 -34.29 -5.37
C GLU A 51 -19.96 -34.30 -3.82
N HIS A 52 -18.80 -34.12 -3.16
CA HIS A 52 -18.73 -34.02 -1.69
C HIS A 52 -19.19 -32.66 -1.13
N TYR A 53 -19.47 -31.71 -2.02
CA TYR A 53 -19.93 -30.37 -1.68
C TYR A 53 -21.37 -30.09 -2.13
N GLU A 54 -22.07 -31.08 -2.69
CA GLU A 54 -23.50 -31.00 -2.96
C GLU A 54 -24.28 -30.97 -1.64
N GLY A 55 -24.87 -29.81 -1.30
CA GLY A 55 -25.71 -29.61 -0.12
C GLY A 55 -25.03 -28.92 1.07
N LEU A 56 -23.69 -28.83 1.08
CA LEU A 56 -23.03 -27.75 1.82
C LEU A 56 -23.22 -26.50 0.97
N LEU A 57 -23.88 -25.47 1.50
CA LEU A 57 -24.07 -24.18 0.83
C LEU A 57 -22.72 -23.48 0.65
N PHE A 58 -21.86 -24.02 -0.21
CA PHE A 58 -20.68 -23.36 -0.75
C PHE A 58 -21.05 -22.15 -1.61
N SER A 59 -22.32 -21.75 -1.72
CA SER A 59 -22.68 -20.42 -2.22
C SER A 59 -22.68 -19.36 -1.10
N GLU A 60 -22.83 -19.74 0.17
CA GLU A 60 -22.81 -18.83 1.33
C GLU A 60 -21.42 -18.69 1.96
N TYR A 61 -20.57 -19.71 1.81
CA TYR A 61 -19.22 -19.75 2.38
C TYR A 61 -18.14 -18.96 1.60
N PRO A 62 -18.17 -18.84 0.25
CA PRO A 62 -17.22 -18.01 -0.49
C PRO A 62 -17.45 -16.54 -0.20
N GLU A 63 -18.70 -16.09 -0.09
CA GLU A 63 -19.00 -14.69 0.23
C GLU A 63 -18.60 -14.34 1.67
N LYS A 64 -18.88 -15.21 2.66
CA LYS A 64 -18.43 -14.99 4.04
C LYS A 64 -16.91 -15.07 4.18
N ASN A 65 -16.25 -16.05 3.55
CA ASN A 65 -14.79 -16.16 3.61
C ASN A 65 -14.10 -15.04 2.82
N SER A 66 -14.63 -14.63 1.66
CA SER A 66 -14.09 -13.50 0.89
C SER A 66 -14.19 -12.19 1.67
N ASN A 67 -15.28 -11.97 2.40
CA ASN A 67 -15.40 -10.82 3.30
C ASN A 67 -14.40 -10.88 4.46
N GLU A 68 -14.15 -12.05 5.06
CA GLU A 68 -13.12 -12.19 6.10
C GLU A 68 -11.70 -11.99 5.54
N VAL A 69 -11.43 -12.47 4.33
CA VAL A 69 -10.18 -12.26 3.58
C VAL A 69 -9.97 -10.77 3.28
N HIS A 70 -11.01 -10.05 2.86
CA HIS A 70 -10.97 -8.60 2.66
C HIS A 70 -10.73 -7.84 3.96
N LYS A 71 -11.44 -8.20 5.05
CA LYS A 71 -11.22 -7.61 6.39
C LYS A 71 -9.80 -7.85 6.91
N LEU A 72 -9.27 -9.07 6.74
CA LEU A 72 -7.91 -9.41 7.18
C LEU A 72 -6.86 -8.66 6.34
N SER A 73 -7.07 -8.56 5.02
CA SER A 73 -6.22 -7.80 4.11
C SER A 73 -6.20 -6.32 4.51
N LEU A 74 -7.38 -5.75 4.75
CA LEU A 74 -7.54 -4.37 5.20
C LEU A 74 -6.81 -4.16 6.53
N LYS A 75 -7.08 -5.00 7.53
CA LYS A 75 -6.44 -4.92 8.85
C LYS A 75 -4.92 -4.99 8.76
N TYR A 76 -4.39 -5.83 7.86
CA TYR A 76 -2.97 -5.97 7.64
C TYR A 76 -2.35 -4.72 7.02
N VAL A 77 -2.90 -4.20 5.92
CA VAL A 77 -2.34 -3.00 5.26
C VAL A 77 -2.55 -1.71 6.05
N THR A 78 -3.57 -1.65 6.91
CA THR A 78 -3.78 -0.53 7.84
C THR A 78 -2.96 -0.65 9.12
N SER A 79 -2.24 -1.76 9.33
CA SER A 79 -1.45 -1.94 10.54
C SER A 79 -0.25 -1.00 10.57
N GLU A 80 0.00 -0.41 11.74
CA GLU A 80 1.11 0.51 11.93
C GLU A 80 2.46 -0.19 11.73
N GLU A 81 2.55 -1.49 12.02
CA GLU A 81 3.75 -2.29 11.76
C GLU A 81 4.08 -2.34 10.26
N VAL A 82 3.09 -2.61 9.40
CA VAL A 82 3.29 -2.69 7.95
C VAL A 82 3.58 -1.31 7.36
N LYS A 83 2.84 -0.27 7.80
CA LYS A 83 3.11 1.11 7.37
C LYS A 83 4.54 1.50 7.69
N LYS A 84 5.00 1.20 8.92
CA LYS A 84 6.37 1.50 9.35
C LYS A 84 7.41 0.71 8.57
N GLU A 85 7.20 -0.59 8.35
CA GLU A 85 8.10 -1.42 7.56
C GLU A 85 8.28 -0.87 6.14
N ILE A 86 7.18 -0.49 5.48
CA ILE A 86 7.21 0.09 4.14
C ILE A 86 7.94 1.44 4.15
N SER A 87 7.67 2.29 5.15
CA SER A 87 8.36 3.58 5.31
C SER A 87 9.87 3.42 5.51
N ASP A 88 10.29 2.56 6.44
CA ASP A 88 11.70 2.32 6.79
C ASP A 88 12.47 1.78 5.57
N GLU A 89 11.89 0.82 4.85
CA GLU A 89 12.50 0.26 3.65
C GLU A 89 12.52 1.24 2.46
N THR A 90 11.50 2.09 2.33
CA THR A 90 11.48 3.15 1.30
C THR A 90 12.57 4.16 1.60
N TYR A 91 12.67 4.61 2.85
CA TYR A 91 13.73 5.53 3.29
C TYR A 91 15.12 4.96 2.99
N LYS A 92 15.37 3.70 3.35
CA LYS A 92 16.64 3.01 3.08
C LYS A 92 17.00 2.95 1.59
N GLN A 93 16.01 2.85 0.70
CA GLN A 93 16.25 2.83 -0.74
C GLN A 93 16.58 4.21 -1.31
N ILE A 94 15.95 5.27 -0.79
CA ILE A 94 16.17 6.63 -1.28
C ILE A 94 17.34 7.35 -0.59
N GLU A 95 17.74 6.88 0.60
CA GLU A 95 18.79 7.49 1.44
C GLU A 95 20.08 7.81 0.65
N PRO A 96 20.63 6.92 -0.19
CA PRO A 96 21.85 7.24 -0.95
C PRO A 96 21.69 8.45 -1.88
N LYS A 97 20.54 8.54 -2.56
CA LYS A 97 20.23 9.64 -3.49
C LYS A 97 19.93 10.93 -2.73
N LEU A 98 19.25 10.82 -1.59
CA LEU A 98 18.98 11.94 -0.70
C LEU A 98 20.28 12.53 -0.16
N GLU A 99 21.21 11.69 0.31
CA GLU A 99 22.53 12.11 0.79
C GLU A 99 23.35 12.79 -0.31
N GLU A 100 23.29 12.29 -1.55
CA GLU A 100 23.96 12.93 -2.68
C GLU A 100 23.44 14.34 -2.96
N GLN A 101 22.14 14.59 -2.80
CA GLN A 101 21.53 15.91 -3.00
C GLN A 101 21.90 16.92 -1.91
N ILE A 102 22.17 16.45 -0.69
CA ILE A 102 22.37 17.33 0.47
C ILE A 102 23.82 17.41 0.93
N LYS A 103 24.75 16.63 0.34
CA LYS A 103 26.16 16.56 0.74
C LYS A 103 26.87 17.92 0.82
N ASP A 104 26.55 18.84 -0.09
CA ASP A 104 27.18 20.16 -0.19
C ASP A 104 26.43 21.24 0.62
N ASN A 105 25.32 20.88 1.26
CA ASN A 105 24.53 21.78 2.10
C ASN A 105 25.07 21.83 3.53
N ASN A 106 24.70 22.87 4.28
CA ASN A 106 25.00 22.94 5.71
C ASN A 106 24.15 21.94 6.52
N ALA A 107 24.61 21.60 7.72
CA ALA A 107 23.98 20.60 8.59
C ALA A 107 22.49 20.88 8.88
N VAL A 108 22.08 22.14 9.00
CA VAL A 108 20.67 22.51 9.26
C VAL A 108 19.80 22.17 8.06
N VAL A 109 20.27 22.46 6.85
CA VAL A 109 19.58 22.14 5.61
C VAL A 109 19.55 20.63 5.38
N GLN A 110 20.65 19.92 5.66
CA GLN A 110 20.70 18.46 5.57
C GLN A 110 19.63 17.82 6.46
N GLU A 111 19.63 18.16 7.75
CA GLU A 111 18.67 17.60 8.71
C GLU A 111 17.22 17.92 8.33
N SER A 112 16.96 19.17 7.96
CA SER A 112 15.62 19.58 7.55
C SER A 112 15.15 18.88 6.27
N THR A 113 16.06 18.53 5.35
CA THR A 113 15.72 17.77 4.14
C THR A 113 15.45 16.30 4.46
N ARG A 114 16.21 15.68 5.37
CA ARG A 114 15.93 14.31 5.86
C ARG A 114 14.55 14.21 6.50
N GLN A 115 14.23 15.15 7.39
CA GLN A 115 12.92 15.21 8.03
C GLN A 115 11.78 15.44 7.02
N ALA A 116 12.02 16.26 5.99
CA ALA A 116 11.05 16.45 4.92
C ALA A 116 10.84 15.15 4.12
N ALA A 117 11.90 14.43 3.79
CA ALA A 117 11.82 13.17 3.05
C ALA A 117 11.10 12.08 3.85
N GLN A 118 11.39 11.98 5.14
CA GLN A 118 10.70 11.04 6.02
C GLN A 118 9.21 11.35 6.13
N LYS A 119 8.84 12.62 6.32
CA LYS A 119 7.42 13.03 6.33
C LYS A 119 6.72 12.77 5.01
N LEU A 120 7.41 13.00 3.89
CA LEU A 120 6.85 12.72 2.56
C LEU A 120 6.56 11.22 2.42
N ILE A 121 7.50 10.35 2.80
CA ILE A 121 7.30 8.90 2.80
C ILE A 121 6.11 8.51 3.66
N GLU A 122 6.03 8.99 4.90
CA GLU A 122 4.92 8.70 5.82
C GLU A 122 3.57 9.12 5.23
N GLN A 123 3.50 10.32 4.63
CA GLN A 123 2.29 10.83 3.98
C GLN A 123 1.90 9.97 2.77
N THR A 124 2.84 9.66 1.88
CA THR A 124 2.59 8.82 0.71
C THR A 124 2.15 7.41 1.10
N VAL A 125 2.72 6.83 2.15
CA VAL A 125 2.27 5.54 2.71
C VAL A 125 0.82 5.64 3.16
N GLU A 126 0.45 6.66 3.94
CA GLU A 126 -0.92 6.82 4.43
C GLU A 126 -1.92 7.00 3.27
N GLU A 127 -1.62 7.86 2.30
CA GLU A 127 -2.45 8.08 1.11
C GLU A 127 -2.64 6.80 0.29
N SER A 128 -1.59 6.00 0.16
CA SER A 128 -1.63 4.72 -0.55
C SER A 128 -2.45 3.67 0.21
N VAL A 129 -2.35 3.64 1.54
CA VAL A 129 -3.17 2.78 2.41
C VAL A 129 -4.64 3.16 2.31
N ASP A 130 -4.96 4.45 2.33
CA ASP A 130 -6.33 4.93 2.18
C ASP A 130 -6.90 4.55 0.81
N MET A 131 -6.13 4.75 -0.27
CA MET A 131 -6.53 4.36 -1.61
C MET A 131 -6.82 2.85 -1.71
N ILE A 132 -5.95 1.99 -1.19
CA ILE A 132 -6.17 0.54 -1.26
C ILE A 132 -7.32 0.10 -0.36
N SER A 133 -7.49 0.75 0.79
CA SER A 133 -8.60 0.50 1.71
C SER A 133 -9.96 0.77 1.03
N GLU A 134 -10.06 1.87 0.28
CA GLU A 134 -11.26 2.18 -0.50
C GLU A 134 -11.48 1.22 -1.67
N LYS A 135 -10.41 0.76 -2.34
CA LYS A 135 -10.51 -0.30 -3.37
C LYS A 135 -11.06 -1.61 -2.79
N ILE A 136 -10.52 -2.07 -1.66
CA ILE A 136 -10.99 -3.31 -1.01
C ILE A 136 -12.46 -3.19 -0.58
N LYS A 137 -12.87 -2.04 0.01
CA LYS A 137 -14.27 -1.79 0.38
C LYS A 137 -15.23 -1.70 -0.82
N THR A 138 -14.75 -1.23 -1.98
CA THR A 138 -15.58 -1.16 -3.18
C THR A 138 -15.75 -2.53 -3.85
N ASP A 139 -14.73 -3.40 -3.76
CA ASP A 139 -14.81 -4.80 -4.19
C ASP A 139 -15.75 -5.65 -3.29
N GLU A 140 -16.00 -5.25 -2.03
CA GLU A 140 -17.02 -5.87 -1.16
C GLU A 140 -18.48 -5.62 -1.60
N LYS A 141 -18.77 -4.68 -2.53
CA LYS A 141 -20.16 -4.48 -2.97
C LYS A 141 -20.63 -5.68 -3.78
N PRO A 142 -21.75 -6.33 -3.40
CA PRO A 142 -22.25 -7.47 -4.14
C PRO A 142 -22.54 -7.04 -5.58
N ARG A 143 -22.03 -7.80 -6.55
CA ARG A 143 -22.52 -7.78 -7.94
C ARG A 143 -24.00 -8.11 -7.87
N LYS A 144 -24.85 -7.10 -7.73
CA LYS A 144 -26.29 -7.26 -7.91
C LYS A 144 -26.46 -7.89 -9.29
N GLN A 145 -26.99 -9.11 -9.29
CA GLN A 145 -27.31 -9.88 -10.48
C GLN A 145 -28.09 -8.97 -11.45
N GLU A 146 -27.43 -8.49 -12.50
CA GLU A 146 -28.12 -8.07 -13.71
C GLU A 146 -28.53 -9.34 -14.46
N ASN A 147 -29.57 -10.01 -13.94
CA ASN A 147 -30.37 -10.92 -14.76
C ASN A 147 -31.50 -10.07 -15.35
N LYS A 148 -31.42 -9.84 -16.66
CA LYS A 148 -32.53 -9.38 -17.50
C LYS A 148 -32.85 -10.45 -18.53
#